data_AF-A0A442HMM7-F1
#
_entry.id   AF-A0A442HMM7-F1
#
_cell.length_a   1.000
_cell.length_b   1.000
_cell.length_c   1.000
_cell.angle_alpha   90.00
_cell.angle_beta   90.00
_cell.angle_gamma   90.00
#
_symmetry.space_group_name_H-M   'P 1'
#
loop_
_entity.id
_entity.type
_entity.pdbx_description
1 polymer ?
#
loop_
_entity_poly.entity_id
_entity_poly.type
_entity_poly.pdbx_seq_one_letter_code
_entity_poly.pdbx_strand_id
1 'polypeptide(L)'
;MRSLFARAALIAGLAGVNVSAVVADAIVPDVIGYTYNLDETDDAKICEIILDMQNPTTPELVEFTAFAGYDKSNASVAIGFITMAAHQPLSEELQLLDLSAATFTSRTFRSADDMDYEVHKDGGIMAATLDRVVASNFLQAFVGGDFELTLAIAASATSSYRISTAPPAEVQNGFAKCLEELLRPSVSLLHGADDVIAL
;
A
#
# COMPACT_ATOMS: atom_id res chain seq x y z
N MET A 1 -10.94 -12.90 -17.13
CA MET A 1 -11.44 -13.84 -16.11
C MET A 1 -11.81 -12.98 -14.90
N ARG A 2 -13.12 -12.88 -14.62
CA ARG A 2 -13.85 -12.31 -13.45
C ARG A 2 -13.23 -11.16 -12.61
N SER A 3 -13.84 -9.98 -12.79
CA SER A 3 -14.04 -8.84 -11.87
C SER A 3 -13.80 -9.13 -10.38
N LEU A 4 -12.97 -8.31 -9.73
CA LEU A 4 -12.64 -8.38 -8.30
C LEU A 4 -13.58 -7.58 -7.38
N PHE A 5 -14.59 -6.90 -7.93
CA PHE A 5 -15.59 -6.21 -7.11
C PHE A 5 -16.80 -7.10 -6.85
N ALA A 6 -16.72 -7.93 -5.81
CA ALA A 6 -17.87 -8.33 -4.97
C ALA A 6 -17.46 -9.39 -3.94
N ARG A 7 -17.50 -9.03 -2.65
CA ARG A 7 -18.45 -9.59 -1.66
C ARG A 7 -18.15 -9.11 -0.25
N ALA A 8 -19.13 -8.42 0.33
CA ALA A 8 -19.27 -8.28 1.77
C ALA A 8 -19.68 -9.62 2.41
N ALA A 9 -19.09 -9.95 3.57
CA ALA A 9 -19.76 -10.63 4.68
C ALA A 9 -18.97 -10.45 5.99
N LEU A 10 -19.65 -9.95 7.01
CA LEU A 10 -19.27 -9.92 8.43
C LEU A 10 -18.92 -11.31 8.98
N ILE A 11 -18.01 -11.39 9.97
CA ILE A 11 -18.29 -11.80 11.37
C ILE A 11 -17.05 -11.56 12.26
N ALA A 12 -17.35 -11.13 13.49
CA ALA A 12 -16.47 -10.67 14.57
C ALA A 12 -15.54 -11.71 15.21
N GLY A 13 -14.48 -11.21 15.86
CA GLY A 13 -13.69 -11.96 16.85
C GLY A 13 -12.61 -11.10 17.50
N LEU A 14 -12.95 -10.35 18.55
CA LEU A 14 -12.00 -9.72 19.47
C LEU A 14 -11.25 -10.80 20.26
N ALA A 15 -9.92 -10.80 20.18
CA ALA A 15 -9.06 -11.28 21.25
C ALA A 15 -7.76 -10.46 21.24
N GLY A 16 -7.73 -9.42 22.07
CA GLY A 16 -6.52 -8.69 22.38
C GLY A 16 -5.52 -9.62 23.06
N VAL A 17 -4.54 -10.09 22.30
CA VAL A 17 -3.31 -10.63 22.88
C VAL A 17 -2.40 -9.43 23.07
N ASN A 18 -2.30 -8.96 24.32
CA ASN A 18 -1.20 -8.10 24.74
C ASN A 18 0.08 -8.95 24.68
N VAL A 19 0.67 -9.04 23.50
CA VAL A 19 2.04 -9.53 23.37
C VAL A 19 2.91 -8.39 23.86
N SER A 20 3.52 -8.57 25.05
CA SER A 20 4.66 -7.75 25.43
C SER A 20 5.77 -8.00 24.41
N ALA A 21 5.84 -7.14 23.40
CA ALA A 21 6.89 -7.18 22.41
C ALA A 21 8.21 -6.95 23.14
N VAL A 22 9.07 -7.97 23.16
CA VAL A 22 10.51 -7.73 23.23
C VAL A 22 10.79 -6.81 22.05
N VAL A 23 11.18 -5.57 22.33
CA VAL A 23 11.62 -4.63 21.31
C VAL A 23 12.94 -5.18 20.81
N ALA A 24 12.88 -6.05 19.80
CA ALA A 24 14.02 -6.27 18.94
C ALA A 24 14.34 -4.92 18.30
N ASP A 25 15.61 -4.53 18.28
CA ASP A 25 16.02 -3.32 17.55
C ASP A 25 15.53 -3.42 16.11
N ALA A 26 14.98 -2.32 15.60
CA ALA A 26 14.48 -2.27 14.23
C ALA A 26 15.62 -2.57 13.24
N ILE A 27 15.36 -3.48 12.31
CA ILE A 27 16.25 -3.86 11.22
C ILE A 27 16.39 -2.66 10.29
N VAL A 28 17.63 -2.26 10.01
CA VAL A 28 17.93 -1.30 8.95
C VAL A 28 18.28 -2.11 7.70
N PRO A 29 17.49 -2.03 6.60
CA PRO A 29 17.80 -2.78 5.38
C PRO A 29 19.14 -2.34 4.75
N ASP A 30 19.92 -3.29 4.25
CA ASP A 30 21.18 -3.00 3.53
C ASP A 30 20.92 -2.54 2.09
N VAL A 31 19.84 -3.04 1.49
CA VAL A 31 19.40 -2.69 0.15
C VAL A 31 17.99 -2.14 0.22
N ILE A 32 17.83 -0.94 -0.36
CA ILE A 32 16.55 -0.24 -0.51
C ILE A 32 16.41 0.16 -1.99
N GLY A 33 15.38 -0.31 -2.66
CA GLY A 33 15.01 0.05 -4.02
C GLY A 33 13.66 0.73 -4.06
N TYR A 34 13.53 1.81 -4.84
CA TYR A 34 12.24 2.47 -5.08
C TYR A 34 11.93 2.44 -6.57
N THR A 35 10.73 1.96 -6.91
CA THR A 35 10.20 1.96 -8.28
C THR A 35 8.86 2.65 -8.30
N TYR A 36 8.55 3.36 -9.39
CA TYR A 36 7.22 3.90 -9.65
C TYR A 36 6.54 3.05 -10.73
N ASN A 37 5.26 2.73 -10.51
CA ASN A 37 4.43 2.02 -11.47
C ASN A 37 3.06 2.70 -11.64
N LEU A 38 2.49 2.58 -12.84
CA LEU A 38 1.13 2.96 -13.16
C LEU A 38 0.46 1.77 -13.83
N ASP A 39 -0.59 1.26 -13.18
CA ASP A 39 -1.48 0.26 -13.77
C ASP A 39 -2.82 0.92 -14.13
N GLU A 40 -3.22 0.79 -15.39
CA GLU A 40 -4.51 1.29 -15.85
C GLU A 40 -5.24 0.19 -16.61
N THR A 41 -6.45 -0.10 -16.11
CA THR A 41 -7.40 -1.02 -16.72
C THR A 41 -8.65 -0.26 -17.14
N ASP A 42 -9.57 -0.96 -17.81
CA ASP A 42 -10.88 -0.40 -18.16
C ASP A 42 -11.68 0.02 -16.91
N ASP A 43 -11.46 -0.65 -15.79
CA ASP A 43 -12.24 -0.50 -14.55
C ASP A 43 -11.52 0.35 -13.47
N ALA A 44 -10.19 0.47 -13.52
CA ALA A 44 -9.41 1.14 -12.48
C ALA A 44 -8.15 1.83 -13.02
N LYS A 45 -7.66 2.82 -12.27
CA LYS A 45 -6.33 3.42 -12.45
C LYS A 45 -5.61 3.42 -11.10
N ILE A 46 -4.40 2.88 -11.04
CA ILE A 46 -3.63 2.68 -9.81
C ILE A 46 -2.24 3.29 -9.99
N CYS A 47 -1.90 4.24 -9.14
CA CYS A 47 -0.57 4.82 -9.01
C CYS A 47 0.16 4.12 -7.87
N GLU A 48 1.41 3.69 -8.10
CA GLU A 48 2.16 2.90 -7.11
C GLU A 48 3.58 3.42 -6.94
N ILE A 49 4.06 3.41 -5.69
CA ILE A 49 5.49 3.41 -5.37
C ILE A 49 5.78 2.10 -4.66
N ILE A 50 6.64 1.30 -5.28
CA ILE A 50 7.12 0.03 -4.76
C ILE A 50 8.45 0.28 -4.05
N LEU A 51 8.55 -0.20 -2.82
CA LEU A 51 9.74 -0.19 -2.00
C LEU A 51 10.17 -1.64 -1.76
N ASP A 52 11.32 -2.00 -2.32
CA ASP A 52 11.98 -3.29 -2.10
C ASP A 52 13.04 -3.16 -1.01
N MET A 53 12.99 -4.04 -0.02
CA MET A 53 13.91 -4.08 1.11
C MET A 53 14.49 -5.47 1.25
N GLN A 54 15.79 -5.54 1.53
CA GLN A 54 16.46 -6.80 1.88
C GLN A 54 16.97 -6.75 3.31
N ASN A 55 16.66 -7.79 4.08
CA ASN A 55 17.19 -7.94 5.43
C ASN A 55 18.71 -8.22 5.36
N PRO A 56 19.56 -7.48 6.08
CA PRO A 56 21.01 -7.71 6.11
C PRO A 56 21.42 -9.07 6.68
N THR A 57 20.60 -9.63 7.57
CA THR A 57 20.94 -10.82 8.38
C THR A 57 20.26 -12.10 7.91
N THR A 58 19.15 -11.97 7.18
CA THR A 58 18.39 -13.10 6.63
C THR A 58 18.18 -12.89 5.13
N PRO A 59 18.00 -13.96 4.34
CA PRO A 59 17.69 -13.80 2.92
C PRO A 59 16.20 -13.47 2.73
N GLU A 60 15.69 -12.51 3.49
CA GLU A 60 14.30 -12.08 3.44
C GLU A 60 14.19 -10.84 2.55
N LEU A 61 13.28 -10.88 1.60
CA LEU A 61 12.87 -9.76 0.77
C LEU A 61 11.51 -9.28 1.25
N VAL A 62 11.38 -7.98 1.44
CA VAL A 62 10.11 -7.33 1.79
C VAL A 62 9.79 -6.33 0.71
N GLU A 63 8.59 -6.46 0.14
CA GLU A 63 8.02 -5.49 -0.78
C GLU A 63 6.95 -4.69 -0.03
N PHE A 64 7.03 -3.37 -0.12
CA PHE A 64 6.03 -2.45 0.41
C PHE A 64 5.59 -1.53 -0.73
N THR A 65 4.32 -1.62 -1.11
CA THR A 65 3.76 -0.84 -2.22
C THR A 65 2.78 0.17 -1.67
N ALA A 66 3.16 1.44 -1.64
CA ALA A 66 2.22 2.54 -1.40
C ALA A 66 1.43 2.80 -2.68
N PHE A 67 0.10 2.84 -2.59
CA PHE A 67 -0.75 2.99 -3.76
C PHE A 67 -1.83 4.06 -3.59
N ALA A 68 -2.30 4.56 -4.72
CA ALA A 68 -3.54 5.31 -4.85
C ALA A 68 -4.34 4.73 -6.02
N GLY A 69 -5.47 4.10 -5.71
CA GLY A 69 -6.35 3.47 -6.68
C GLY A 69 -7.63 4.27 -6.88
N TYR A 70 -8.01 4.48 -8.14
CA TYR A 70 -9.30 5.03 -8.54
C TYR A 70 -10.12 3.95 -9.21
N ASP A 71 -11.29 3.67 -8.64
CA ASP A 71 -12.29 2.79 -9.20
C ASP A 71 -13.23 3.62 -10.10
N LYS A 72 -13.16 3.37 -11.41
CA LYS A 72 -13.93 4.09 -12.43
C LYS A 72 -15.44 3.78 -12.34
N SER A 73 -15.82 2.66 -11.73
CA SER A 73 -17.22 2.22 -11.65
C SER A 73 -18.04 2.97 -10.60
N ASN A 74 -17.41 3.36 -9.48
CA ASN A 74 -18.04 4.06 -8.37
C ASN A 74 -17.43 5.45 -8.10
N ALA A 75 -16.46 5.87 -8.92
CA ALA A 75 -15.75 7.13 -8.80
C ALA A 75 -15.13 7.36 -7.41
N SER A 76 -14.60 6.28 -6.80
CA SER A 76 -13.97 6.32 -5.48
C SER A 76 -12.45 6.23 -5.58
N VAL A 77 -11.77 6.84 -4.62
CA VAL A 77 -10.31 6.82 -4.48
C VAL A 77 -9.97 6.15 -3.16
N ALA A 78 -9.19 5.07 -3.22
CA ALA A 78 -8.59 4.43 -2.07
C ALA A 78 -7.08 4.66 -2.07
N ILE A 79 -6.53 4.99 -0.91
CA ILE A 79 -5.10 5.20 -0.72
C ILE A 79 -4.64 4.32 0.43
N GLY A 80 -3.48 3.70 0.28
CA GLY A 80 -3.00 2.75 1.27
C GLY A 80 -1.68 2.12 0.90
N PHE A 81 -1.43 0.96 1.50
CA PHE A 81 -0.30 0.12 1.12
C PHE A 81 -0.69 -1.35 1.02
N ILE A 82 0.12 -2.08 0.26
CA ILE A 82 0.19 -3.54 0.27
C ILE A 82 1.60 -3.90 0.69
N THR A 83 1.76 -4.91 1.53
CA THR A 83 3.09 -5.44 1.85
C THR A 83 3.11 -6.95 1.78
N MET A 84 4.21 -7.47 1.27
CA MET A 84 4.51 -8.88 1.17
C MET A 84 5.94 -9.11 1.66
N ALA A 85 6.19 -10.30 2.17
CA ALA A 85 7.53 -10.74 2.50
C ALA A 85 7.77 -12.13 1.90
N ALA A 86 9.02 -12.40 1.54
CA ALA A 86 9.42 -13.67 0.97
C ALA A 86 10.79 -14.09 1.52
N HIS A 87 10.97 -15.38 1.73
CA HIS A 87 12.31 -15.94 1.84
C HIS A 87 12.86 -16.16 0.43
N GLN A 88 14.08 -15.69 0.20
CA GLN A 88 14.90 -15.98 -0.97
C GLN A 88 15.96 -17.03 -0.59
N PRO A 89 15.61 -18.32 -0.45
CA PRO A 89 16.63 -19.34 -0.24
C PRO A 89 17.66 -19.33 -1.38
N LEU A 90 18.81 -19.99 -1.19
CA LEU A 90 19.83 -20.19 -2.24
C LEU A 90 19.29 -20.90 -3.51
N SER A 91 18.04 -21.38 -3.50
CA SER A 91 17.29 -21.86 -4.66
C SER A 91 16.45 -20.74 -5.28
N GLU A 92 16.42 -20.64 -6.61
CA GLU A 92 15.84 -19.54 -7.38
C GLU A 92 14.33 -19.26 -7.17
N GLU A 93 13.60 -20.10 -6.43
CA GLU A 93 12.17 -19.91 -6.15
C GLU A 93 11.95 -19.14 -4.83
N LEU A 94 11.30 -17.97 -4.94
CA LEU A 94 10.85 -17.18 -3.79
C LEU A 94 9.75 -17.91 -3.04
N GLN A 95 9.90 -18.02 -1.72
CA GLN A 95 8.88 -18.57 -0.82
C GLN A 95 8.17 -17.43 -0.11
N LEU A 96 6.95 -17.11 -0.53
CA LEU A 96 6.13 -16.10 0.11
C LEU A 96 5.86 -16.47 1.58
N LEU A 97 5.98 -15.48 2.45
CA LEU A 97 5.67 -15.59 3.87
C LEU A 97 4.22 -15.19 4.10
N ASP A 98 3.55 -15.97 4.94
CA ASP A 98 2.19 -15.69 5.37
C ASP A 98 2.21 -14.62 6.47
N LEU A 99 1.85 -13.39 6.13
CA LEU A 99 1.78 -12.29 7.07
C LEU A 99 0.44 -12.31 7.82
N SER A 100 0.54 -12.28 9.14
CA SER A 100 -0.62 -12.19 10.04
C SER A 100 -0.98 -10.75 10.43
N ALA A 101 -0.01 -9.83 10.37
CA ALA A 101 -0.23 -8.40 10.56
C ALA A 101 0.89 -7.58 9.92
N ALA A 102 0.57 -6.35 9.55
CA ALA A 102 1.54 -5.32 9.17
C ALA A 102 1.15 -3.99 9.82
N THR A 103 2.12 -3.12 10.08
CA THR A 103 1.83 -1.76 10.55
C THR A 103 2.89 -0.79 10.03
N PHE A 104 2.44 0.29 9.40
CA PHE A 104 3.24 1.44 9.05
C PHE A 104 3.16 2.46 10.19
N THR A 105 4.32 2.90 10.69
CA THR A 105 4.42 3.92 11.74
C THR A 105 5.45 4.97 11.36
N SER A 106 5.07 6.23 11.39
CA SER A 106 5.98 7.36 11.31
C SER A 106 5.78 8.28 12.53
N ARG A 107 6.52 9.38 12.58
CA ARG A 107 6.33 10.39 13.62
C ARG A 107 4.92 11.01 13.63
N THR A 108 4.28 11.09 12.48
CA THR A 108 3.03 11.85 12.28
C THR A 108 1.84 10.97 11.93
N PHE A 109 2.05 9.67 11.70
CA PHE A 109 1.01 8.78 11.21
C PHE A 109 1.22 7.34 11.68
N ARG A 110 0.13 6.64 11.98
CA ARG A 110 0.16 5.20 12.29
C ARG A 110 -1.02 4.52 11.63
N SER A 111 -0.76 3.56 10.74
CA SER A 111 -1.81 2.95 9.93
C SER A 111 -2.78 2.10 10.74
N ALA A 112 -2.33 1.50 11.85
CA ALA A 112 -3.16 0.62 12.70
C ALA A 112 -4.41 1.29 13.28
N ASP A 113 -4.40 2.62 13.43
CA ASP A 113 -5.47 3.36 14.09
C ASP A 113 -6.50 3.92 13.08
N ASP A 114 -6.08 4.14 11.83
CA ASP A 114 -6.83 4.96 10.86
C ASP A 114 -7.09 4.28 9.50
N MET A 115 -6.59 3.06 9.28
CA MET A 115 -6.76 2.32 8.01
C MET A 115 -7.51 1.00 8.21
N ASP A 116 -8.26 0.61 7.19
CA ASP A 116 -8.93 -0.68 7.10
C ASP A 116 -7.96 -1.74 6.58
N TYR A 117 -7.78 -2.83 7.34
CA TYR A 117 -6.86 -3.91 7.02
C TYR A 117 -7.56 -5.12 6.40
N GLU A 118 -6.92 -5.71 5.41
CA GLU A 118 -7.31 -6.97 4.78
C GLU A 118 -6.09 -7.87 4.57
N VAL A 119 -6.25 -9.18 4.77
CA VAL A 119 -5.25 -10.19 4.38
C VAL A 119 -5.45 -10.52 2.91
N HIS A 120 -4.44 -10.28 2.10
CA HIS A 120 -4.46 -10.57 0.68
C HIS A 120 -4.21 -12.07 0.42
N LYS A 121 -4.70 -12.60 -0.71
CA LYS A 121 -4.75 -14.07 -0.97
C LYS A 121 -3.39 -14.74 -1.13
N ASP A 122 -2.37 -13.95 -1.42
CA ASP A 122 -0.97 -14.35 -1.58
C ASP A 122 -0.18 -14.32 -0.25
N GLY A 123 -0.85 -14.03 0.87
CA GLY A 123 -0.22 -13.93 2.19
C GLY A 123 0.27 -12.52 2.53
N GLY A 124 0.03 -11.54 1.66
CA GLY A 124 0.30 -10.13 1.94
C GLY A 124 -0.73 -9.49 2.87
N ILE A 125 -0.41 -8.30 3.38
CA ILE A 125 -1.35 -7.44 4.12
C ILE A 125 -1.59 -6.16 3.31
N MET A 126 -2.86 -5.82 3.13
CA MET A 126 -3.30 -4.55 2.59
C MET A 126 -3.88 -3.70 3.73
N ALA A 127 -3.56 -2.41 3.74
CA ALA A 127 -4.23 -1.42 4.58
C ALA A 127 -4.59 -0.22 3.73
N ALA A 128 -5.85 0.20 3.76
CA ALA A 128 -6.34 1.27 2.91
C ALA A 128 -7.35 2.17 3.62
N THR A 129 -7.55 3.35 3.08
CA THR A 129 -8.57 4.29 3.55
C THR A 129 -9.23 5.01 2.38
N LEU A 130 -10.49 5.37 2.57
CA LEU A 130 -11.23 6.31 1.72
C LEU A 130 -11.27 7.72 2.33
N ASP A 131 -10.82 7.88 3.58
CA ASP A 131 -10.74 9.17 4.25
C ASP A 131 -9.57 10.00 3.68
N ARG A 132 -9.88 11.19 3.17
CA ARG A 132 -8.89 12.04 2.49
C ARG A 132 -7.83 12.60 3.43
N VAL A 133 -8.17 12.83 4.69
CA VAL A 133 -7.24 13.36 5.70
C VAL A 133 -6.27 12.27 6.10
N VAL A 134 -6.77 11.07 6.40
CA VAL A 134 -5.94 9.89 6.68
C VAL A 134 -5.02 9.58 5.50
N ALA A 135 -5.57 9.54 4.29
CA ALA A 135 -4.82 9.29 3.07
C ALA A 135 -3.68 10.31 2.87
N SER A 136 -3.97 11.60 3.07
CA SER A 136 -2.95 12.66 2.94
C SER A 136 -1.86 12.52 3.99
N ASN A 137 -2.22 12.22 5.25
CA ASN A 137 -1.26 12.02 6.33
C ASN A 137 -0.35 10.82 6.07
N PHE A 138 -0.91 9.71 5.59
CA PHE A 138 -0.13 8.54 5.18
C PHE A 138 0.84 8.86 4.04
N LEU A 139 0.35 9.48 2.95
CA LEU A 139 1.20 9.80 1.81
C LEU A 139 2.32 10.75 2.20
N GLN A 140 2.03 11.79 2.99
CA GLN A 140 3.06 12.72 3.49
C GLN A 140 4.10 12.01 4.35
N ALA A 141 3.68 11.10 5.22
CA ALA A 141 4.58 10.29 6.03
C ALA A 141 5.46 9.37 5.16
N PHE A 142 4.88 8.71 4.16
CA PHE A 142 5.62 7.81 3.28
C PHE A 142 6.63 8.56 2.40
N VAL A 143 6.20 9.62 1.70
CA VAL A 143 7.11 10.40 0.83
C VAL A 143 8.15 11.20 1.62
N GLY A 144 7.87 11.50 2.88
CA GLY A 144 8.83 12.12 3.79
C GLY A 144 9.98 11.19 4.21
N GLY A 145 9.78 9.87 4.11
CA GLY A 145 10.69 8.88 4.70
C GLY A 145 10.64 8.89 6.24
N ASP A 146 11.62 8.25 6.88
CA ASP A 146 11.71 8.08 8.34
C ASP A 146 10.44 7.45 8.94
N PHE A 147 10.18 6.21 8.51
CA PHE A 147 9.10 5.38 9.02
C PHE A 147 9.61 3.99 9.38
N GLU A 148 8.78 3.27 10.12
CA GLU A 148 8.98 1.89 10.52
C GLU A 148 7.85 1.03 9.97
N LEU A 149 8.20 -0.08 9.33
CA LEU A 149 7.28 -1.13 8.89
C LEU A 149 7.44 -2.33 9.81
N THR A 150 6.43 -2.62 10.61
CA THR A 150 6.40 -3.78 11.49
C THR A 150 5.59 -4.90 10.84
N LEU A 151 6.17 -6.09 10.71
CA LEU A 151 5.56 -7.27 10.12
C LEU A 151 5.48 -8.40 11.15
N ALA A 152 4.33 -9.06 11.24
CA ALA A 152 4.15 -10.27 12.01
C ALA A 152 3.91 -11.45 11.07
N ILE A 153 4.91 -12.33 10.94
CA ILE A 153 4.78 -13.56 10.15
C ILE A 153 4.05 -14.62 10.98
N ALA A 154 3.09 -15.33 10.37
CA ALA A 154 2.31 -16.35 11.04
C ALA A 154 3.23 -17.41 11.68
N ALA A 155 3.00 -17.69 12.97
CA ALA A 155 3.79 -18.64 13.77
C ALA A 155 5.30 -18.29 13.94
N SER A 156 5.71 -17.05 13.66
CA SER A 156 7.08 -16.57 13.84
C SER A 156 7.13 -15.30 14.70
N ALA A 157 8.33 -14.76 14.89
CA ALA A 157 8.54 -13.50 15.57
C ALA A 157 8.13 -12.29 14.70
N THR A 158 7.90 -11.17 15.36
CA THR A 158 7.70 -9.88 14.71
C THR A 158 9.03 -9.30 14.25
N SER A 159 9.09 -8.83 13.01
CA SER A 159 10.21 -8.08 12.45
C SER A 159 9.81 -6.63 12.28
N SER A 160 10.71 -5.69 12.58
CA SER A 160 10.48 -4.27 12.31
C SER A 160 11.58 -3.73 11.41
N TYR A 161 11.22 -3.04 10.34
CA TYR A 161 12.14 -2.46 9.37
C TYR A 161 12.10 -0.94 9.49
N ARG A 162 13.26 -0.32 9.70
CA ARG A 162 13.37 1.15 9.75
C ARG A 162 13.86 1.70 8.41
N ILE A 163 13.04 2.52 7.78
CA ILE A 163 13.30 3.15 6.49
C ILE A 163 13.57 4.64 6.75
N SER A 164 14.83 5.04 6.62
CA SER A 164 15.24 6.44 6.85
C SER A 164 15.35 7.27 5.56
N THR A 165 15.14 6.65 4.40
CA THR A 165 15.29 7.27 3.09
C THR A 165 13.94 7.53 2.46
N ALA A 166 13.72 8.75 1.99
CA ALA A 166 12.55 9.08 1.17
C ALA A 166 12.68 8.47 -0.24
N PRO A 167 11.56 8.23 -0.96
CA PRO A 167 11.61 7.89 -2.37
C PRO A 167 12.40 8.93 -3.17
N PRO A 168 13.20 8.57 -4.19
CA PRO A 168 13.92 9.54 -5.01
C PRO A 168 12.99 10.54 -5.70
N ALA A 169 13.48 11.74 -6.00
CA ALA A 169 12.67 12.81 -6.60
C ALA A 169 11.98 12.39 -7.91
N GLU A 170 12.65 11.56 -8.73
CA GLU A 170 12.07 11.02 -9.97
C GLU A 170 10.82 10.15 -9.69
N VAL A 171 10.91 9.26 -8.71
CA VAL A 171 9.79 8.39 -8.26
C VAL A 171 8.67 9.24 -7.68
N GLN A 172 8.98 10.21 -6.83
CA GLN A 172 7.99 11.13 -6.26
C GLN A 172 7.26 11.93 -7.34
N ASN A 173 8.00 12.45 -8.34
CA ASN A 173 7.42 13.23 -9.44
C ASN A 173 6.50 12.37 -10.33
N GLY A 174 6.90 11.13 -10.62
CA GLY A 174 6.07 10.18 -11.37
C GLY A 174 4.74 9.90 -10.65
N PHE A 175 4.83 9.60 -9.36
CA PHE A 175 3.66 9.35 -8.52
C PHE A 175 2.75 10.58 -8.37
N ALA A 176 3.33 11.76 -8.13
CA ALA A 176 2.56 13.00 -8.03
C ALA A 176 1.80 13.32 -9.32
N LYS A 177 2.45 13.17 -10.48
CA LYS A 177 1.79 13.35 -11.78
C LYS A 177 0.63 12.37 -11.96
N CYS A 178 0.81 11.12 -11.55
CA CYS A 178 -0.24 10.11 -11.61
C CYS A 178 -1.44 10.47 -10.72
N LEU A 179 -1.17 10.91 -9.48
CA LEU A 179 -2.19 11.38 -8.55
C LEU A 179 -2.97 12.58 -9.10
N GLU A 180 -2.29 13.54 -9.72
CA GLU A 180 -2.94 14.70 -10.35
C GLU A 180 -3.90 14.27 -11.47
N GLU A 181 -3.50 13.29 -12.29
CA GLU A 181 -4.35 12.74 -13.34
C GLU A 181 -5.53 11.94 -12.78
N LEU A 182 -5.29 11.18 -11.70
CA LEU A 182 -6.29 10.37 -11.02
C LEU A 182 -7.36 11.22 -10.33
N LEU A 183 -6.95 12.33 -9.71
CA LEU A 183 -7.82 13.26 -9.01
C LEU A 183 -8.42 14.34 -9.92
N ARG A 184 -8.04 14.36 -11.20
CA ARG A 184 -8.58 15.33 -12.15
C ARG A 184 -10.08 15.10 -12.27
N PRO A 185 -10.93 16.13 -12.06
CA PRO A 185 -12.35 16.01 -12.35
C PRO A 185 -12.51 15.54 -13.79
N SER A 186 -13.22 14.44 -13.99
CA SER A 186 -13.66 14.01 -15.32
C SER A 186 -14.64 15.04 -15.87
N VAL A 187 -14.11 16.12 -16.44
CA VAL A 187 -14.89 17.08 -17.23
C VAL A 187 -15.18 16.43 -18.57
N SER A 188 -16.14 15.52 -18.58
CA SER A 188 -16.81 15.06 -19.78
C SER A 188 -18.23 14.73 -19.39
N LEU A 189 -19.13 15.69 -19.62
CA LEU A 189 -20.54 15.56 -20.03
C LEU A 189 -21.25 16.93 -19.95
N LEU A 190 -20.72 17.94 -20.63
CA LEU A 190 -21.46 19.14 -21.07
C LEU A 190 -20.87 19.63 -22.40
N HIS A 191 -20.94 18.81 -23.44
CA HIS A 191 -20.78 19.22 -24.86
C HIS A 191 -21.59 18.27 -25.74
N GLY A 192 -22.90 18.21 -25.51
CA GLY A 192 -23.77 17.30 -26.22
C GLY A 192 -25.25 17.55 -25.98
N ALA A 193 -25.71 18.80 -26.14
CA ALA A 193 -27.10 19.16 -26.42
C ALA A 193 -27.19 20.67 -26.59
N ASP A 194 -26.92 21.18 -27.79
CA ASP A 194 -27.53 22.42 -28.31
C ASP A 194 -27.29 22.52 -29.82
N ASP A 195 -27.48 21.39 -30.51
CA ASP A 195 -27.78 21.38 -31.93
C ASP A 195 -29.05 20.56 -32.10
N VAL A 196 -29.99 21.09 -32.91
CA VAL A 196 -31.38 20.65 -33.13
C VAL A 196 -32.44 21.35 -32.25
N ILE A 197 -32.80 22.58 -32.63
CA ILE A 197 -34.20 22.90 -32.90
C ILE A 197 -34.28 23.53 -34.29
N ALA A 198 -34.80 22.75 -35.24
CA ALA A 198 -35.39 23.27 -36.46
C ALA A 198 -36.82 23.72 -36.15
N LEU A 199 -37.14 24.97 -36.50
CA LEU A 199 -38.38 25.42 -37.14
C LEU A 199 -38.22 26.86 -37.62
#